data_AF-A0A1G3BPI2-F1
#
_entry.id   AF-A0A1G3BPI2-F1
#
_cell.length_a   1.000
_cell.length_b   1.000
_cell.length_c   1.000
_cell.angle_alpha   90.00
_cell.angle_beta   90.00
_cell.angle_gamma   90.00
#
_symmetry.space_group_name_H-M   'P 1'
#
loop_
_entity.id
_entity.type
_entity.pdbx_description
1 polymer ?
#
loop_
_entity_poly.entity_id
_entity_poly.type
_entity_poly.pdbx_seq_one_letter_code
_entity_poly.pdbx_strand_id
1 'polypeptide(L)'
;MPPLDAHLKNSKKRTGKEYEELHHWMDNDKIKSPEVHDISKIPANIKYVSRKWGEEEVAEFVLHIKEDMEHRLKDNLQYFGLFK
;
A
#
# COMPACT_ATOMS: atom_id res chain seq x y z
N MET A 1 3.25 8.21 3.10
CA MET A 1 2.54 7.50 2.02
C MET A 1 2.35 8.47 0.89
N PRO A 2 2.73 8.11 -0.34
CA PRO A 2 2.35 8.84 -1.53
C PRO A 2 0.83 9.08 -1.58
N PRO A 3 0.36 10.11 -2.30
CA PRO A 3 -1.06 10.26 -2.59
C PRO A 3 -1.55 9.13 -3.51
N LEU A 4 -2.85 8.82 -3.48
CA LEU A 4 -3.49 7.78 -4.29
C LEU A 4 -3.06 7.83 -5.77
N ASP A 5 -3.08 9.02 -6.39
CA ASP A 5 -2.66 9.21 -7.79
C ASP A 5 -1.23 8.75 -8.06
N ALA A 6 -0.34 8.89 -7.08
CA ALA A 6 1.04 8.43 -7.19
C ALA A 6 1.12 6.89 -7.13
N HIS A 7 0.30 6.24 -6.29
CA HIS A 7 0.21 4.79 -6.25
C HIS A 7 -0.28 4.24 -7.59
N LEU A 8 -1.43 4.71 -8.08
CA LEU A 8 -1.99 4.29 -9.38
C LEU A 8 -0.97 4.41 -10.52
N LYS A 9 -0.27 5.55 -10.59
CA LYS A 9 0.78 5.79 -11.60
C LYS A 9 1.95 4.83 -11.47
N ASN A 10 2.40 4.55 -10.24
CA ASN A 10 3.51 3.64 -10.00
C ASN A 10 3.15 2.20 -10.34
N SER A 11 1.96 1.74 -9.94
CA SER A 11 1.44 0.41 -10.27
C SER A 11 1.33 0.22 -11.78
N LYS A 12 0.78 1.20 -12.50
CA LYS A 12 0.69 1.17 -13.97
C LYS A 12 2.06 1.09 -14.61
N LYS A 13 3.03 1.85 -14.10
CA LYS A 13 4.41 1.85 -14.61
C LYS A 13 5.08 0.48 -14.43
N ARG A 14 4.82 -0.21 -13.31
CA ARG A 14 5.43 -1.52 -12.99
C ARG A 14 4.75 -2.68 -13.73
N THR A 15 3.43 -2.65 -13.82
CA THR A 15 2.62 -3.83 -14.18
C THR A 15 1.78 -3.64 -15.44
N GLY A 16 1.61 -2.40 -15.91
CA GLY A 16 0.65 -2.04 -16.95
C GLY A 16 -0.78 -1.83 -16.44
N LYS A 17 -1.06 -2.13 -15.16
CA LYS A 17 -2.38 -2.00 -14.51
C LYS A 17 -2.33 -1.03 -13.33
N GLU A 18 -3.41 -0.29 -13.13
CA GLU A 18 -3.54 0.67 -12.02
C GLU A 18 -4.06 0.03 -10.74
N TYR A 19 -4.78 -1.09 -10.82
CA TYR A 19 -5.48 -1.73 -9.68
C TYR A 19 -6.33 -0.74 -8.89
N GLU A 20 -7.10 0.07 -9.61
CA GLU A 20 -7.80 1.25 -9.07
C GLU A 20 -8.72 0.92 -7.88
N GLU A 21 -9.53 -0.13 -7.99
CA GLU A 21 -10.42 -0.56 -6.89
C GLU A 21 -9.66 -0.98 -5.63
N LEU A 22 -8.53 -1.67 -5.79
CA LEU A 22 -7.69 -2.09 -4.68
C LEU A 22 -7.12 -0.86 -3.96
N HIS A 23 -6.53 0.07 -4.71
CA HIS A 23 -5.97 1.30 -4.13
C HIS A 23 -7.03 2.18 -3.48
N HIS A 24 -8.23 2.29 -4.06
CA HIS A 24 -9.33 2.97 -3.39
C HIS A 24 -9.73 2.30 -2.07
N TRP A 25 -9.77 0.96 -2.03
CA TRP A 25 -10.07 0.25 -0.79
C TRP A 25 -9.00 0.47 0.29
N MET A 26 -7.73 0.58 -0.10
CA MET A 26 -6.61 0.83 0.82
C MET A 26 -6.58 2.26 1.36
N ASP A 27 -6.79 3.27 0.50
CA ASP A 27 -6.39 4.65 0.80
C ASP A 27 -7.50 5.68 0.82
N ASN A 28 -8.66 5.40 0.21
CA ASN A 28 -9.71 6.41 0.05
C ASN A 28 -10.43 6.76 1.37
N ASP A 29 -10.62 5.75 2.24
CA ASP A 29 -11.22 5.92 3.56
C ASP A 29 -10.11 6.16 4.60
N LYS A 30 -9.90 7.41 4.99
CA LYS A 30 -8.86 7.79 5.97
C LYS A 30 -9.06 7.21 7.37
N ILE A 31 -10.29 6.77 7.71
CA ILE A 31 -10.57 6.13 9.01
C ILE A 31 -10.14 4.67 8.97
N LYS A 32 -10.34 3.99 7.84
CA LYS A 32 -10.01 2.56 7.68
C LYS A 32 -8.60 2.30 7.17
N SER A 33 -8.03 3.22 6.41
CA SER A 33 -6.68 3.11 5.85
C SER A 33 -5.64 2.71 6.91
N PRO A 34 -5.62 3.26 8.14
CA PRO A 34 -4.70 2.80 9.19
C PRO A 34 -4.80 1.31 9.52
N GLU A 35 -6.01 0.73 9.51
CA GLU A 35 -6.23 -0.70 9.77
C GLU A 35 -5.78 -1.56 8.58
N VAL A 36 -6.04 -1.10 7.35
CA VAL A 36 -5.59 -1.81 6.14
C VAL A 36 -4.06 -1.87 6.08
N HIS A 37 -3.39 -0.82 6.56
CA HIS A 37 -1.93 -0.69 6.61
C HIS A 37 -1.27 -1.23 7.87
N ASP A 38 -2.04 -1.78 8.81
CA ASP A 38 -1.50 -2.38 10.02
C ASP A 38 -0.82 -3.72 9.68
N ILE A 39 0.48 -3.81 9.98
CA ILE A 39 1.31 -4.99 9.72
C ILE A 39 0.73 -6.24 10.39
N SER A 40 0.13 -6.09 11.58
CA SER A 40 -0.51 -7.19 12.30
C SER A 40 -1.76 -7.73 11.59
N LYS A 41 -2.36 -6.92 10.71
CA LYS A 41 -3.58 -7.25 9.96
C LYS A 41 -3.30 -7.78 8.56
N ILE A 42 -2.08 -7.65 8.04
CA ILE A 42 -1.68 -8.11 6.71
C ILE A 42 -2.16 -9.54 6.40
N PRO A 43 -2.01 -10.56 7.27
CA PRO A 43 -2.46 -11.92 6.94
C PRO A 43 -3.98 -12.04 6.74
N ALA A 44 -4.78 -11.22 7.44
CA ALA A 44 -6.22 -11.18 7.26
C ALA A 44 -6.59 -10.42 5.96
N ASN A 45 -5.91 -9.30 5.72
CA ASN A 45 -6.12 -8.47 4.52
C ASN A 45 -5.73 -9.22 3.25
N ILE A 46 -4.63 -9.99 3.25
CA ILE A 46 -4.25 -10.89 2.13
C ILE A 46 -5.38 -11.85 1.79
N LYS A 47 -5.99 -12.50 2.80
CA LYS A 47 -7.12 -13.42 2.58
C LYS A 47 -8.33 -12.70 2.00
N TYR A 48 -8.59 -11.47 2.43
CA TYR A 48 -9.68 -10.65 1.89
C TYR A 48 -9.42 -10.26 0.43
N VAL A 49 -8.22 -9.75 0.13
CA VAL A 49 -7.81 -9.32 -1.21
C VAL A 49 -7.83 -10.48 -2.20
N SER A 50 -7.24 -11.63 -1.82
CA SER A 50 -7.26 -12.88 -2.62
C SER A 50 -8.68 -13.31 -2.98
N ARG A 51 -9.61 -13.28 -2.00
CA ARG A 51 -11.01 -13.68 -2.23
C ARG A 51 -11.78 -12.70 -3.10
N LYS A 52 -11.44 -11.40 -3.05
CA LYS A 52 -12.20 -10.35 -3.69
C LYS A 52 -11.73 -10.05 -5.11
N TRP A 53 -10.42 -10.02 -5.33
CA TRP A 53 -9.84 -9.62 -6.60
C TRP A 53 -8.92 -10.70 -7.21
N GLY A 54 -8.18 -11.44 -6.38
CA GLY A 54 -7.33 -12.53 -6.81
C GLY A 54 -5.89 -12.41 -6.32
N GLU A 55 -5.04 -13.37 -6.72
CA GLU A 55 -3.64 -13.44 -6.28
C GLU A 55 -2.76 -12.34 -6.88
N GLU A 56 -3.11 -11.79 -8.05
CA GLU A 56 -2.38 -10.67 -8.66
C GLU A 56 -2.50 -9.41 -7.80
N GLU A 57 -3.71 -9.10 -7.31
CA GLU A 57 -3.98 -7.99 -6.41
C GLU A 57 -3.39 -8.20 -5.01
N VAL A 58 -3.22 -9.45 -4.58
CA VAL A 58 -2.46 -9.73 -3.34
C VAL A 58 -1.01 -9.28 -3.49
N ALA A 59 -0.38 -9.56 -4.63
CA ALA A 59 0.99 -9.12 -4.87
C ALA A 59 1.08 -7.59 -4.87
N GLU A 60 0.14 -6.91 -5.51
CA GLU A 60 0.08 -5.44 -5.49
C GLU A 60 -0.19 -4.89 -4.08
N PHE A 61 -1.11 -5.49 -3.32
CA PHE A 61 -1.39 -5.11 -1.93
C PHE A 61 -0.13 -5.18 -1.07
N VAL A 62 0.59 -6.31 -1.10
CA VAL A 62 1.81 -6.46 -0.29
C VAL A 62 2.89 -5.47 -0.72
N LEU A 63 3.02 -5.23 -2.03
CA LEU A 63 3.98 -4.27 -2.56
C LEU A 63 3.66 -2.83 -2.12
N HIS A 64 2.38 -2.43 -2.20
CA HIS A 64 1.89 -1.14 -1.72
C HIS A 64 2.27 -0.90 -0.25
N ILE A 65 1.95 -1.88 0.62
CA ILE A 65 2.26 -1.80 2.06
C ILE A 65 3.77 -1.67 2.30
N LYS A 66 4.60 -2.44 1.57
CA LYS A 66 6.06 -2.34 1.63
C LYS A 66 6.53 -0.92 1.28
N GLU A 67 6.08 -0.39 0.14
CA GLU A 67 6.51 0.94 -0.34
C GLU A 67 6.12 2.04 0.65
N ASP A 68 4.95 1.93 1.28
CA ASP A 68 4.53 2.87 2.32
C ASP A 68 5.33 2.76 3.60
N MET A 69 5.68 1.55 4.02
CA MET A 69 6.57 1.33 5.16
C MET A 69 7.97 1.90 4.90
N GLU A 70 8.51 1.70 3.70
CA GLU A 70 9.81 2.26 3.30
C GLU A 70 9.81 3.79 3.33
N HIS A 71 8.74 4.43 2.83
CA HIS A 71 8.59 5.88 2.92
C HIS A 71 8.52 6.34 4.38
N ARG A 72 7.68 5.72 5.21
CA ARG A 72 7.57 6.08 6.63
C ARG A 72 8.89 5.89 7.38
N LEU A 73 9.61 4.79 7.10
CA LEU A 73 10.92 4.54 7.70
C LEU A 73 11.92 5.61 7.29
N LYS A 74 11.98 5.95 6.00
CA LYS A 74 12.84 7.02 5.49
C LYS A 74 12.53 8.36 6.18
N ASP A 75 11.26 8.74 6.25
CA ASP A 75 10.82 9.99 6.88
C ASP A 75 11.23 10.02 8.37
N ASN A 76 11.03 8.91 9.09
CA ASN A 76 11.44 8.79 10.49
C ASN A 76 12.96 8.90 10.67
N LEU A 77 13.73 8.22 9.82
CA LEU A 77 15.20 8.28 9.89
C LEU A 77 15.72 9.69 9.58
N GLN A 78 15.10 10.40 8.63
CA GLN A 78 15.43 11.79 8.33
C GLN A 78 15.06 12.72 9.50
N TYR A 79 13.90 12.52 10.12
CA TYR A 79 13.47 13.29 11.30
C TYR A 79 14.48 13.20 12.45
N PHE A 80 15.06 12.01 12.70
CA PHE A 80 16.08 11.81 13.73
C PHE A 80 17.51 12.13 13.27
N GLY A 81 17.72 12.60 12.03
CA GLY A 81 19.05 12.89 11.49
C GLY A 81 19.93 11.65 11.26
N LEU A 82 19.33 10.47 11.21
CA LEU A 82 20.00 9.17 11.00
C LEU A 82 20.17 8.84 9.51
N PHE A 83 19.49 9.57 8.63
CA PHE A 83 19.55 9.43 7.18
C PHE A 83 19.48 10.83 6.55
N LYS A 84 20.33 11.08 5.55
CA LYS A 84 20.37 12.36 4.82
C LYS A 84 19.64 12.23 3.50
#